data_AF-A0A1M4Y0C6-F1
#
_entry.id   AF-A0A1M4Y0C6-F1
#
_cell.length_a   1.000
_cell.length_b   1.000
_cell.length_c   1.000
_cell.angle_alpha   90.00
_cell.angle_beta   90.00
_cell.angle_gamma   90.00
#
_symmetry.space_group_name_H-M   'P 1'
#
loop_
_entity.id
_entity.type
_entity.pdbx_description
1 polymer ?
#
loop_
_entity_poly.entity_id
_entity_poly.type
_entity_poly.pdbx_seq_one_letter_code
_entity_poly.pdbx_strand_id
1 'polypeptide(L)'
;MTKFREKRKDERYIFYNPADTRSLLFKEIEKYSTFKWNTHTGKEEEKSFEYHSSSYVKNSALIFSKLIPYSFDGNGLVRKDNKVEYLKLVINEMNKVADEVSYISTRLESVINSFKNNGYKVKSFKGKPLWRFVVGLGASHPQETSMTLHHIYGVPYIPASAIKGIIKHWSVLKFAEEYARIKKGEDVNFDTAVEEISEKLREGKNLSITIDNVSFYDLIRIFGTQEREGEIIFFDAYPCDKITLKIDVMNPHYKNYYFSTQPPADWDQPRPLPFLTVENTKFAFYVAGKDETLTLKAVKCAKDALKEHGVGAKTSLGYGIFTDF
;
A
#
# COMPACT_ATOMS: atom_id res chain seq x y z
N MET A 1 -31.78 -36.43 9.28
CA MET A 1 -32.01 -35.58 8.09
C MET A 1 -30.88 -34.59 7.94
N THR A 2 -30.07 -34.74 6.89
CA THR A 2 -28.92 -33.90 6.58
C THR A 2 -29.39 -32.45 6.38
N LYS A 3 -28.90 -31.52 7.20
CA LYS A 3 -29.28 -30.10 7.15
C LYS A 3 -28.78 -29.50 5.84
N PHE A 4 -29.64 -29.43 4.82
CA PHE A 4 -29.30 -28.81 3.55
C PHE A 4 -28.95 -27.33 3.78
N ARG A 5 -27.77 -26.93 3.31
CA ARG A 5 -27.41 -25.51 3.15
C ARG A 5 -27.80 -25.14 1.73
N GLU A 6 -28.63 -24.12 1.58
CA GLU A 6 -29.05 -23.64 0.28
C GLU A 6 -28.39 -22.30 0.01
N LYS A 7 -27.78 -22.15 -1.18
CA LYS A 7 -27.17 -20.91 -1.63
C LYS A 7 -28.03 -20.32 -2.73
N ARG A 8 -28.52 -19.10 -2.52
CA ARG A 8 -29.39 -18.40 -3.48
C ARG A 8 -29.06 -16.93 -3.56
N LYS A 9 -29.45 -16.31 -4.67
CA LYS A 9 -29.34 -14.86 -4.87
C LYS A 9 -30.18 -14.14 -3.82
N ASP A 10 -29.65 -13.06 -3.24
CA ASP A 10 -30.29 -12.25 -2.21
C ASP A 10 -30.27 -10.78 -2.63
N GLU A 11 -31.42 -10.12 -2.58
CA GLU A 11 -31.58 -8.71 -2.97
C GLU A 11 -31.39 -7.73 -1.81
N ARG A 12 -31.12 -8.23 -0.58
CA ARG A 12 -30.95 -7.42 0.63
C ARG A 12 -29.57 -6.77 0.71
N TYR A 13 -29.25 -5.92 -0.27
CA TYR A 13 -28.06 -5.07 -0.30
C TYR A 13 -28.29 -3.81 -1.14
N ILE A 14 -27.50 -2.76 -0.92
CA ILE A 14 -27.57 -1.51 -1.69
C ILE A 14 -26.18 -1.01 -2.08
N PHE A 15 -26.14 -0.15 -3.09
CA PHE A 15 -25.03 0.75 -3.34
C PHE A 15 -25.39 2.17 -2.90
N TYR A 16 -24.43 2.89 -2.34
CA TYR A 16 -24.62 4.30 -1.95
C TYR A 16 -24.67 5.25 -3.17
N ASN A 17 -24.36 4.74 -4.38
CA ASN A 17 -24.34 5.50 -5.62
C ASN A 17 -25.75 5.99 -6.05
N PRO A 18 -25.83 7.03 -6.91
CA PRO A 18 -27.10 7.53 -7.47
C PRO A 18 -27.93 6.44 -8.15
N ALA A 19 -29.24 6.65 -8.25
CA ALA A 19 -30.21 5.65 -8.71
C ALA A 19 -29.88 5.05 -10.09
N ASP A 20 -29.52 5.90 -11.05
CA ASP A 20 -29.21 5.48 -12.43
C ASP A 20 -28.03 4.50 -12.45
N THR A 21 -26.94 4.84 -11.75
CA THR A 21 -25.76 3.97 -11.62
C THR A 21 -26.09 2.70 -10.85
N ARG A 22 -26.87 2.82 -9.77
CA ARG A 22 -27.23 1.71 -8.89
C ARG A 22 -27.95 0.58 -9.64
N SER A 23 -28.83 0.92 -10.58
CA SER A 23 -29.56 -0.06 -11.39
C SER A 23 -28.63 -0.95 -12.24
N LEU A 24 -27.55 -0.37 -12.77
CA LEU A 24 -26.52 -1.10 -13.52
C LEU A 24 -25.66 -1.94 -12.58
N LEU A 25 -25.29 -1.40 -11.41
CA LEU A 25 -24.45 -2.11 -10.44
C LEU A 25 -25.10 -3.39 -9.91
N PHE A 26 -26.43 -3.41 -9.74
CA PHE A 26 -27.15 -4.62 -9.35
C PHE A 26 -27.12 -5.74 -10.41
N LYS A 27 -26.82 -5.41 -11.68
CA LYS A 27 -26.57 -6.40 -12.74
C LYS A 27 -25.12 -6.88 -12.75
N GLU A 28 -24.21 -6.03 -12.27
CA GLU A 28 -22.77 -6.28 -12.33
C GLU A 28 -22.20 -6.94 -11.08
N ILE A 29 -22.80 -6.70 -9.93
CA ILE A 29 -22.37 -7.23 -8.63
C ILE A 29 -23.61 -7.77 -7.93
N GLU A 30 -23.62 -9.07 -7.68
CA GLU A 30 -24.74 -9.79 -7.08
C GLU A 30 -24.34 -10.33 -5.70
N LYS A 31 -25.29 -10.32 -4.76
CA LYS A 31 -25.13 -10.97 -3.46
C LYS A 31 -25.71 -12.39 -3.50
N TYR A 32 -24.95 -13.36 -3.01
CA TYR A 32 -25.41 -14.72 -2.78
C TYR A 32 -25.33 -15.05 -1.30
N SER A 33 -26.45 -15.52 -0.75
CA SER A 33 -26.57 -15.85 0.66
C SER A 33 -26.74 -17.35 0.86
N THR A 34 -26.06 -17.89 1.88
CA THR A 34 -26.18 -19.28 2.29
C THR A 34 -27.08 -19.36 3.51
N PHE A 35 -28.20 -20.05 3.35
CA PHE A 35 -29.20 -20.23 4.39
C PHE A 35 -29.09 -21.61 5.02
N LYS A 36 -29.48 -21.70 6.29
CA LYS A 36 -29.55 -22.95 7.05
C LYS A 36 -30.77 -22.94 7.94
N TRP A 37 -31.52 -24.04 7.90
CA TRP A 37 -32.62 -24.27 8.82
C TRP A 37 -32.13 -24.37 10.28
N ASN A 38 -32.70 -23.54 11.16
CA ASN A 38 -32.47 -23.62 12.59
C ASN A 38 -33.62 -24.39 13.26
N THR A 39 -33.29 -25.56 13.80
CA THR A 39 -34.24 -26.48 14.44
C THR A 39 -34.78 -25.97 15.77
N HIS A 40 -34.10 -25.02 16.43
CA HIS A 40 -34.56 -24.45 17.71
C HIS A 40 -35.54 -23.30 17.51
N THR A 41 -35.31 -22.45 16.51
CA THR A 41 -36.17 -21.28 16.22
C THR A 41 -37.28 -21.62 15.22
N GLY A 42 -37.20 -22.77 14.55
CA GLY A 42 -38.15 -23.18 13.52
C GLY A 42 -38.12 -22.28 12.27
N LYS A 43 -37.01 -21.59 12.04
CA LYS A 43 -36.85 -20.61 10.95
C LYS A 43 -35.58 -20.87 10.16
N GLU A 44 -35.62 -20.47 8.90
CA GLU A 44 -34.44 -20.43 8.06
C GLU A 44 -33.60 -19.18 8.39
N GLU A 45 -32.30 -19.37 8.63
CA GLU A 45 -31.40 -18.29 9.01
C GLU A 45 -30.26 -18.17 7.98
N GLU A 46 -29.98 -16.94 7.57
CA GLU A 46 -28.80 -16.63 6.76
C GLU A 46 -27.53 -16.81 7.60
N LYS A 47 -26.64 -17.73 7.20
CA LYS A 47 -25.40 -18.00 7.93
C LYS A 47 -24.22 -17.22 7.39
N SER A 48 -24.15 -17.02 6.09
CA SER A 48 -23.07 -16.28 5.43
C SER A 48 -23.57 -15.72 4.10
N PHE A 49 -22.83 -14.78 3.55
CA PHE A 49 -23.05 -14.29 2.20
C PHE A 49 -21.72 -13.96 1.55
N GLU A 50 -21.75 -13.74 0.24
CA GLU A 50 -20.62 -13.28 -0.55
C GLU A 50 -21.13 -12.49 -1.75
N TYR A 51 -20.27 -11.60 -2.25
CA TYR A 51 -20.53 -10.86 -3.48
C TYR A 51 -19.83 -11.53 -4.66
N HIS A 52 -20.55 -11.62 -5.78
CA HIS A 52 -20.04 -12.08 -7.07
C HIS A 52 -20.12 -10.93 -8.05
N SER A 53 -19.14 -10.82 -8.93
CA SER A 53 -19.24 -9.91 -10.06
C SER A 53 -19.53 -10.67 -11.35
N SER A 54 -20.10 -9.98 -12.34
CA SER A 54 -20.37 -10.51 -13.68
C SER A 54 -19.09 -11.03 -14.38
N SER A 55 -19.27 -11.62 -15.56
CA SER A 55 -18.20 -12.30 -16.31
C SER A 55 -17.03 -11.40 -16.72
N TYR A 56 -17.24 -10.10 -16.93
CA TYR A 56 -16.17 -9.20 -17.36
C TYR A 56 -15.30 -8.75 -16.19
N VAL A 57 -13.98 -8.65 -16.45
CA VAL A 57 -13.00 -8.14 -15.49
C VAL A 57 -13.28 -6.67 -15.21
N LYS A 58 -13.40 -6.32 -13.93
CA LYS A 58 -13.65 -4.95 -13.49
C LYS A 58 -12.38 -4.36 -12.91
N ASN A 59 -12.22 -3.05 -13.07
CA ASN A 59 -11.10 -2.34 -12.47
C ASN A 59 -11.21 -2.39 -10.92
N SER A 60 -10.25 -3.05 -10.28
CA SER A 60 -10.23 -3.23 -8.83
C SER A 60 -10.17 -1.92 -8.05
N ALA A 61 -9.54 -0.86 -8.59
CA ALA A 61 -9.51 0.45 -7.94
C ALA A 61 -10.90 1.13 -7.95
N LEU A 62 -11.68 0.94 -9.02
CA LEU A 62 -13.04 1.46 -9.12
C LEU A 62 -13.96 0.76 -8.12
N ILE A 63 -13.90 -0.57 -8.05
CA ILE A 63 -14.68 -1.32 -7.06
C ILE A 63 -14.26 -0.94 -5.65
N PHE A 64 -12.96 -0.82 -5.43
CA PHE A 64 -12.43 -0.50 -4.11
C PHE A 64 -12.91 0.89 -3.65
N SER A 65 -12.82 1.90 -4.51
CA SER A 65 -13.05 3.28 -4.10
C SER A 65 -14.47 3.81 -4.29
N LYS A 66 -15.25 3.23 -5.22
CA LYS A 66 -16.53 3.81 -5.69
C LYS A 66 -17.72 2.86 -5.75
N LEU A 67 -17.53 1.55 -5.89
CA LEU A 67 -18.62 0.58 -6.10
C LEU A 67 -18.78 -0.36 -4.89
N ILE A 68 -19.04 0.22 -3.73
CA ILE A 68 -19.05 -0.50 -2.45
C ILE A 68 -20.47 -0.97 -2.12
N PRO A 69 -20.73 -2.30 -2.10
CA PRO A 69 -22.01 -2.86 -1.70
C PRO A 69 -22.16 -2.92 -0.17
N TYR A 70 -23.39 -2.72 0.32
CA TYR A 70 -23.77 -2.81 1.73
C TYR A 70 -24.91 -3.80 1.89
N SER A 71 -24.65 -4.94 2.54
CA SER A 71 -25.65 -5.93 2.92
C SER A 71 -26.24 -5.60 4.28
N PHE A 72 -27.54 -5.87 4.43
CA PHE A 72 -28.29 -5.66 5.66
C PHE A 72 -28.72 -6.99 6.29
N ASP A 73 -28.89 -6.98 7.62
CA ASP A 73 -29.51 -8.07 8.36
C ASP A 73 -31.05 -7.97 8.32
N GLY A 74 -31.74 -8.90 8.98
CA GLY A 74 -33.20 -8.91 9.03
C GLY A 74 -33.84 -7.71 9.73
N ASN A 75 -33.06 -6.92 10.47
CA ASN A 75 -33.50 -5.71 11.17
C ASN A 75 -33.16 -4.43 10.37
N GLY A 76 -32.60 -4.56 9.17
CA GLY A 76 -32.19 -3.42 8.34
C GLY A 76 -30.88 -2.77 8.78
N LEU A 77 -30.08 -3.41 9.65
CA LEU A 77 -28.76 -2.91 10.04
C LEU A 77 -27.69 -3.48 9.11
N VAL A 78 -26.67 -2.66 8.80
CA VAL A 78 -25.53 -3.13 7.99
C VAL A 78 -24.83 -4.29 8.70
N ARG A 79 -24.62 -5.39 7.98
CA ARG A 79 -23.99 -6.57 8.56
C ARG A 79 -22.53 -6.30 8.93
N LYS A 80 -22.09 -6.82 10.08
CA LYS A 80 -20.72 -6.65 10.61
C LYS A 80 -19.66 -7.26 9.68
N ASP A 81 -19.98 -8.36 9.01
CA ASP A 81 -19.13 -9.07 8.04
C ASP A 81 -19.11 -8.41 6.65
N ASN A 82 -19.91 -7.36 6.40
CA ASN A 82 -19.99 -6.70 5.09
C ASN A 82 -18.64 -6.23 4.55
N LYS A 83 -17.83 -5.60 5.42
CA LYS A 83 -16.52 -5.12 5.00
C LYS A 83 -15.63 -6.27 4.55
N VAL A 84 -15.64 -7.40 5.23
CA VAL A 84 -14.83 -8.57 4.87
C VAL A 84 -15.28 -9.15 3.53
N GLU A 85 -16.57 -9.34 3.32
CA GLU A 85 -17.10 -9.88 2.06
C GLU A 85 -16.88 -8.94 0.87
N TYR A 86 -17.00 -7.64 1.09
CA TYR A 86 -16.63 -6.62 0.11
C TYR A 86 -15.14 -6.66 -0.24
N LEU A 87 -14.24 -6.78 0.74
CA LEU A 87 -12.81 -6.89 0.47
C LEU A 87 -12.47 -8.19 -0.29
N LYS A 88 -13.18 -9.30 -0.02
CA LYS A 88 -13.06 -10.53 -0.80
C LYS A 88 -13.47 -10.33 -2.26
N LEU A 89 -14.53 -9.56 -2.53
CA LEU A 89 -14.89 -9.17 -3.90
C LEU A 89 -13.74 -8.44 -4.59
N VAL A 90 -13.11 -7.47 -3.93
CA VAL A 90 -11.96 -6.74 -4.49
C VAL A 90 -10.78 -7.68 -4.79
N ILE A 91 -10.50 -8.64 -3.89
CA ILE A 91 -9.46 -9.64 -4.09
C ILE A 91 -9.78 -10.53 -5.30
N ASN A 92 -11.03 -10.97 -5.43
CA ASN A 92 -11.46 -11.82 -6.55
C ASN A 92 -11.29 -11.10 -7.89
N GLU A 93 -11.63 -9.81 -7.97
CA GLU A 93 -11.41 -9.02 -9.18
C GLU A 93 -9.93 -8.76 -9.45
N MET A 94 -9.13 -8.51 -8.41
CA MET A 94 -7.68 -8.38 -8.57
C MET A 94 -7.04 -9.63 -9.15
N ASN A 95 -7.50 -10.81 -8.73
CA ASN A 95 -7.00 -12.08 -9.26
C ASN A 95 -7.27 -12.23 -10.77
N LYS A 96 -8.36 -11.64 -11.29
CA LYS A 96 -8.65 -11.61 -12.73
C LYS A 96 -7.73 -10.63 -13.47
N VAL A 97 -7.39 -9.49 -12.86
CA VAL A 97 -6.46 -8.49 -13.42
C VAL A 97 -5.00 -8.98 -13.38
N ALA A 98 -4.65 -9.88 -12.46
CA ALA A 98 -3.28 -10.37 -12.31
C ALA A 98 -2.73 -11.03 -13.59
N ASP A 99 -3.60 -11.62 -14.41
CA ASP A 99 -3.23 -12.21 -15.70
C ASP A 99 -2.83 -11.15 -16.76
N GLU A 100 -3.13 -9.88 -16.51
CA GLU A 100 -2.84 -8.73 -17.38
C GLU A 100 -1.63 -7.89 -16.94
N VAL A 101 -0.91 -8.31 -15.89
CA VAL A 101 0.28 -7.58 -15.36
C VAL A 101 1.40 -7.44 -16.40
N SER A 102 1.42 -8.32 -17.42
CA SER A 102 2.34 -8.24 -18.55
C SER A 102 2.22 -6.91 -19.31
N TYR A 103 1.01 -6.38 -19.51
CA TYR A 103 0.79 -5.12 -20.22
C TYR A 103 1.41 -3.93 -19.50
N ILE A 104 1.32 -3.90 -18.17
CA ILE A 104 1.93 -2.86 -17.34
C ILE A 104 3.45 -2.91 -17.49
N SER A 105 4.01 -4.12 -17.45
CA SER A 105 5.45 -4.34 -17.60
C SER A 105 5.94 -3.87 -18.98
N THR A 106 5.26 -4.26 -20.07
CA THR A 106 5.61 -3.82 -21.44
C THR A 106 5.51 -2.30 -21.61
N ARG A 107 4.49 -1.66 -21.02
CA ARG A 107 4.35 -0.20 -21.06
C ARG A 107 5.49 0.48 -20.31
N LEU A 108 5.84 -0.01 -19.12
CA LEU A 108 6.97 0.53 -18.35
C LEU A 108 8.28 0.36 -19.11
N GLU A 109 8.55 -0.80 -19.68
CA GLU A 109 9.73 -1.04 -20.51
C GLU A 109 9.82 -0.05 -21.68
N SER A 110 8.70 0.26 -22.33
CA SER A 110 8.66 1.26 -23.39
C SER A 110 9.04 2.66 -22.91
N VAL A 111 8.52 3.07 -21.74
CA VAL A 111 8.92 4.34 -21.10
C VAL A 111 10.41 4.33 -20.75
N ILE A 112 10.89 3.27 -20.13
CA ILE A 112 12.30 3.11 -19.74
C ILE A 112 13.23 3.13 -20.95
N ASN A 113 12.86 2.49 -22.05
CA ASN A 113 13.65 2.51 -23.28
C ASN A 113 13.73 3.93 -23.88
N SER A 114 12.66 4.72 -23.78
CA SER A 114 12.71 6.15 -24.14
C SER A 114 13.75 6.91 -23.31
N PHE A 115 13.80 6.70 -21.99
CA PHE A 115 14.84 7.32 -21.15
C PHE A 115 16.26 6.91 -21.56
N LYS A 116 16.49 5.62 -21.82
CA LYS A 116 17.79 5.12 -22.30
C LYS A 116 18.21 5.77 -23.62
N ASN A 117 17.28 5.88 -24.56
CA ASN A 117 17.53 6.52 -25.87
C ASN A 117 17.85 8.02 -25.74
N ASN A 118 17.35 8.67 -24.68
CA ASN A 118 17.66 10.06 -24.35
C ASN A 118 18.92 10.22 -23.46
N GLY A 119 19.77 9.19 -23.40
CA GLY A 119 21.07 9.25 -22.72
C GLY A 119 21.03 9.01 -21.20
N TYR A 120 19.88 8.66 -20.63
CA TYR A 120 19.80 8.30 -19.21
C TYR A 120 20.36 6.89 -18.98
N LYS A 121 21.13 6.77 -17.91
CA LYS A 121 21.59 5.49 -17.36
C LYS A 121 20.48 4.98 -16.46
N VAL A 122 19.66 4.08 -16.98
CA VAL A 122 18.58 3.46 -16.21
C VAL A 122 19.06 2.16 -15.60
N LYS A 123 18.85 1.99 -14.29
CA LYS A 123 19.09 0.76 -13.56
C LYS A 123 17.78 0.26 -12.96
N SER A 124 17.63 -1.05 -12.90
CA SER A 124 16.44 -1.70 -12.37
C SER A 124 16.81 -2.80 -11.40
N PHE A 125 15.94 -3.02 -10.42
CA PHE A 125 16.00 -4.19 -9.54
C PHE A 125 14.58 -4.63 -9.22
N LYS A 126 14.44 -5.88 -8.78
CA LYS A 126 13.14 -6.44 -8.36
C LYS A 126 13.23 -6.80 -6.90
N GLY A 127 12.12 -6.73 -6.17
CA GLY A 127 12.08 -7.15 -4.77
C GLY A 127 10.67 -7.59 -4.41
N LYS A 128 10.54 -8.38 -3.36
CA LYS A 128 9.22 -8.78 -2.81
C LYS A 128 9.13 -8.39 -1.34
N PRO A 129 7.92 -8.11 -0.82
CA PRO A 129 7.77 -7.90 0.61
C PRO A 129 8.11 -9.19 1.36
N LEU A 130 8.85 -9.07 2.47
CA LEU A 130 9.18 -10.17 3.37
C LEU A 130 7.92 -10.76 4.01
N TRP A 131 6.97 -9.87 4.34
CA TRP A 131 5.67 -10.23 4.90
C TRP A 131 4.56 -9.48 4.14
N ARG A 132 3.71 -8.75 4.86
CA ARG A 132 2.65 -7.93 4.31
C ARG A 132 3.15 -6.50 4.16
N PHE A 133 2.65 -5.81 3.15
CA PHE A 133 2.80 -4.36 3.08
C PHE A 133 1.54 -3.69 2.58
N VAL A 134 1.39 -2.43 2.97
CA VAL A 134 0.28 -1.59 2.53
C VAL A 134 0.77 -0.16 2.35
N VAL A 135 0.45 0.44 1.21
CA VAL A 135 0.74 1.85 0.93
C VAL A 135 -0.57 2.62 0.88
N GLY A 136 -0.59 3.83 1.46
CA GLY A 136 -1.76 4.70 1.47
C GLY A 136 -2.84 4.31 2.46
N LEU A 137 -2.49 3.59 3.55
CA LEU A 137 -3.47 3.15 4.55
C LEU A 137 -4.27 4.30 5.18
N GLY A 138 -3.64 5.47 5.34
CA GLY A 138 -4.24 6.68 5.92
C GLY A 138 -4.99 7.59 4.95
N ALA A 139 -5.10 7.23 3.66
CA ALA A 139 -5.89 8.02 2.73
C ALA A 139 -7.40 7.93 3.05
N SER A 140 -8.14 9.01 2.81
CA SER A 140 -9.59 9.03 3.05
C SER A 140 -10.29 7.99 2.18
N HIS A 141 -11.09 7.13 2.81
CA HIS A 141 -11.82 6.06 2.14
C HIS A 141 -13.16 5.81 2.83
N PRO A 142 -14.25 5.48 2.09
CA PRO A 142 -15.57 5.24 2.70
C PRO A 142 -15.60 4.11 3.75
N GLN A 143 -14.62 3.22 3.71
CA GLN A 143 -14.47 2.09 4.64
C GLN A 143 -13.37 2.33 5.70
N GLU A 144 -12.95 3.58 5.92
CA GLU A 144 -11.95 4.03 6.93
C GLU A 144 -10.49 3.56 6.69
N THR A 145 -10.28 2.47 5.95
CA THR A 145 -8.96 1.92 5.62
C THR A 145 -8.76 1.92 4.11
N SER A 146 -7.73 2.64 3.64
CA SER A 146 -7.43 2.76 2.21
C SER A 146 -6.24 1.90 1.80
N MET A 147 -6.01 1.83 0.49
CA MET A 147 -4.84 1.24 -0.14
C MET A 147 -4.59 1.98 -1.45
N THR A 148 -3.32 2.17 -1.80
CA THR A 148 -2.92 2.80 -3.06
C THR A 148 -3.04 1.81 -4.19
N LEU A 149 -4.07 2.00 -5.01
CA LEU A 149 -4.31 1.28 -6.26
C LEU A 149 -4.17 2.25 -7.43
N HIS A 150 -3.51 1.82 -8.50
CA HIS A 150 -3.39 2.64 -9.70
C HIS A 150 -4.76 2.80 -10.34
N HIS A 151 -5.22 4.04 -10.53
CA HIS A 151 -6.58 4.33 -10.98
C HIS A 151 -6.95 3.65 -12.31
N ILE A 152 -6.00 3.59 -13.25
CA ILE A 152 -6.23 3.04 -14.60
C ILE A 152 -6.07 1.51 -14.60
N TYR A 153 -5.08 0.99 -13.89
CA TYR A 153 -4.70 -0.43 -13.99
C TYR A 153 -5.36 -1.29 -12.92
N GLY A 154 -5.91 -0.67 -11.87
CA GLY A 154 -6.52 -1.38 -10.75
C GLY A 154 -5.52 -2.06 -9.81
N VAL A 155 -4.22 -2.12 -10.14
CA VAL A 155 -3.19 -2.85 -9.37
C VAL A 155 -2.58 -2.02 -8.23
N PRO A 156 -2.09 -2.65 -7.14
CA PRO A 156 -1.30 -1.94 -6.14
C PRO A 156 0.01 -1.45 -6.74
N TYR A 157 0.46 -0.27 -6.34
CA TYR A 157 1.77 0.26 -6.75
C TYR A 157 2.38 1.07 -5.60
N ILE A 158 3.69 1.30 -5.67
CA ILE A 158 4.42 2.12 -4.71
C ILE A 158 4.79 3.44 -5.41
N PRO A 159 4.26 4.59 -4.95
CA PRO A 159 4.58 5.87 -5.55
C PRO A 159 6.08 6.19 -5.49
N ALA A 160 6.60 6.80 -6.55
CA ALA A 160 7.97 7.30 -6.65
C ALA A 160 8.33 8.23 -5.48
N SER A 161 7.37 9.06 -5.05
CA SER A 161 7.54 9.97 -3.90
C SER A 161 7.73 9.22 -2.59
N ALA A 162 7.01 8.11 -2.37
CA ALA A 162 7.17 7.26 -1.21
C ALA A 162 8.54 6.56 -1.23
N ILE A 163 8.96 6.07 -2.40
CA ILE A 163 10.29 5.47 -2.61
C ILE A 163 11.39 6.50 -2.34
N LYS A 164 11.34 7.67 -2.99
CA LYS A 164 12.32 8.74 -2.78
C LYS A 164 12.36 9.19 -1.31
N GLY A 165 11.19 9.29 -0.67
CA GLY A 165 11.04 9.68 0.73
C GLY A 165 11.72 8.70 1.69
N ILE A 166 11.47 7.39 1.55
CA ILE A 166 12.08 6.40 2.44
C ILE A 166 13.60 6.32 2.26
N ILE A 167 14.08 6.39 1.02
CA ILE A 167 15.53 6.36 0.74
C ILE A 167 16.19 7.58 1.36
N LYS A 168 15.58 8.77 1.20
CA LYS A 168 16.09 10.00 1.83
C LYS A 168 16.11 9.88 3.35
N HIS A 169 15.04 9.39 3.95
CA HIS A 169 14.95 9.25 5.41
C HIS A 169 16.00 8.26 5.94
N TRP A 170 16.10 7.08 5.35
CA TRP A 170 17.12 6.09 5.71
C TRP A 170 18.54 6.63 5.56
N SER A 171 18.83 7.34 4.46
CA SER A 171 20.14 7.99 4.27
C SER A 171 20.43 9.03 5.35
N VAL A 172 19.44 9.83 5.76
CA VAL A 172 19.61 10.80 6.86
C VAL A 172 19.94 10.08 8.17
N LEU A 173 19.23 9.00 8.51
CA LEU A 173 19.50 8.24 9.74
C LEU A 173 20.91 7.65 9.72
N LYS A 174 21.34 7.01 8.63
CA LYS A 174 22.69 6.45 8.49
C LYS A 174 23.78 7.52 8.65
N PHE A 175 23.61 8.68 8.03
CA PHE A 175 24.59 9.76 8.16
C PHE A 175 24.57 10.40 9.54
N ALA A 176 23.41 10.45 10.21
CA ALA A 176 23.30 10.92 11.59
C ALA A 176 24.02 9.99 12.57
N GLU A 177 23.92 8.66 12.40
CA GLU A 177 24.66 7.69 13.20
C GLU A 177 26.18 7.92 13.10
N GLU A 178 26.69 8.07 11.88
CA GLU A 178 28.12 8.31 11.64
C GLU A 178 28.57 9.69 12.15
N TYR A 179 27.74 10.72 11.94
CA TYR A 179 28.00 12.08 12.41
C TYR A 179 28.13 12.13 13.94
N ALA A 180 27.18 11.52 14.67
CA ALA A 180 27.23 11.41 16.11
C ALA A 180 28.46 10.62 16.59
N ARG A 181 28.86 9.58 15.85
CA ARG A 181 30.06 8.78 16.17
C ARG A 181 31.36 9.59 16.06
N ILE A 182 31.49 10.42 15.02
CA ILE A 182 32.66 11.28 14.82
C ILE A 182 32.72 12.38 15.89
N LYS A 183 31.55 12.90 16.28
CA LYS A 183 31.38 13.99 17.24
C LYS A 183 31.37 13.54 18.71
N LYS A 184 31.82 12.32 19.04
CA LYS A 184 31.82 11.70 20.39
C LYS A 184 32.45 12.49 21.56
N GLY A 185 32.96 13.71 21.35
CA GLY A 185 33.40 14.64 22.40
C GLY A 185 32.49 15.86 22.63
N GLU A 186 31.45 16.04 21.81
CA GLU A 186 30.37 17.02 21.96
C GLU A 186 29.09 16.25 22.33
N ASP A 187 28.23 16.82 23.18
CA ASP A 187 27.00 16.19 23.71
C ASP A 187 25.89 16.09 22.63
N VAL A 188 26.23 15.54 21.47
CA VAL A 188 25.33 15.39 20.32
C VAL A 188 24.62 14.05 20.45
N ASN A 189 23.38 14.09 20.92
CA ASN A 189 22.50 12.93 20.88
C ASN A 189 22.05 12.63 19.43
N PHE A 190 21.52 11.42 19.20
CA PHE A 190 21.13 10.96 17.86
C PHE A 190 20.05 11.83 17.22
N ASP A 191 19.07 12.30 17.99
CA ASP A 191 17.97 13.11 17.47
C ASP A 191 18.47 14.46 16.94
N THR A 192 19.37 15.13 17.68
CA THR A 192 20.02 16.36 17.24
C THR A 192 20.86 16.14 15.98
N ALA A 193 21.56 14.99 15.89
CA ALA A 193 22.30 14.64 14.67
C ALA A 193 21.36 14.46 13.47
N VAL A 194 20.19 13.83 13.65
CA VAL A 194 19.19 13.66 12.58
C VAL A 194 18.68 15.01 12.07
N GLU A 195 18.36 15.93 12.97
CA GLU A 195 17.93 17.29 12.63
C GLU A 195 19.01 18.04 11.83
N GLU A 196 20.25 18.04 12.33
CA GLU A 196 21.37 18.73 11.69
C GLU A 196 21.68 18.17 10.28
N ILE A 197 21.71 16.84 10.14
CA ILE A 197 21.92 16.17 8.84
C ILE A 197 20.80 16.50 7.87
N SER A 198 19.54 16.50 8.34
CA SER A 198 18.37 16.82 7.52
C SER A 198 18.39 18.27 7.03
N GLU A 199 18.77 19.22 7.90
CA GLU A 199 18.91 20.63 7.56
C GLU A 199 20.02 20.86 6.54
N LYS A 200 21.22 20.33 6.79
CA LYS A 200 22.35 20.45 5.84
C LYS A 200 22.03 19.84 4.48
N LEU A 201 21.31 18.72 4.44
CA LEU A 201 20.87 18.12 3.18
C LEU A 201 19.85 19.01 2.46
N ARG A 202 18.97 19.69 3.19
CA ARG A 202 17.98 20.62 2.64
C ARG A 202 18.63 21.88 2.06
N GLU A 203 19.62 22.43 2.76
CA GLU A 203 20.38 23.62 2.35
C GLU A 203 21.48 23.32 1.32
N GLY A 204 21.86 22.04 1.14
CA GLY A 204 22.96 21.66 0.26
C GLY A 204 24.35 21.90 0.83
N LYS A 205 24.48 22.06 2.15
CA LYS A 205 25.77 22.23 2.83
C LYS A 205 26.48 20.89 2.94
N ASN A 206 27.50 20.67 2.10
CA ASN A 206 28.21 19.40 2.07
C ASN A 206 28.92 19.08 3.39
N LEU A 207 28.96 17.80 3.75
CA LEU A 207 29.75 17.24 4.84
C LEU A 207 30.83 16.32 4.28
N SER A 208 32.04 16.39 4.81
CA SER A 208 33.15 15.50 4.45
C SER A 208 32.99 14.09 5.06
N ILE A 209 31.80 13.51 4.92
CA ILE A 209 31.44 12.17 5.42
C ILE A 209 31.15 11.28 4.21
N THR A 210 31.69 10.07 4.25
CA THR A 210 31.43 9.03 3.26
C THR A 210 31.15 7.71 3.97
N ILE A 211 30.02 7.08 3.65
CA ILE A 211 29.58 5.82 4.23
C ILE A 211 29.34 4.85 3.08
N ASP A 212 30.00 3.70 3.14
CA ASP A 212 29.88 2.63 2.15
C ASP A 212 29.95 3.10 0.68
N ASN A 213 30.93 3.94 0.36
CA ASN A 213 31.16 4.57 -0.95
C ASN A 213 30.08 5.58 -1.41
N VAL A 214 29.21 6.03 -0.51
CA VAL A 214 28.27 7.13 -0.73
C VAL A 214 28.70 8.31 0.12
N SER A 215 29.06 9.42 -0.51
CA SER A 215 29.40 10.68 0.17
C SER A 215 28.14 11.49 0.47
N PHE A 216 28.21 12.42 1.43
CA PHE A 216 27.10 13.33 1.68
C PHE A 216 26.77 14.19 0.45
N TYR A 217 27.78 14.54 -0.36
CA TYR A 217 27.59 15.24 -1.62
C TYR A 217 26.79 14.41 -2.64
N ASP A 218 26.99 13.08 -2.67
CA ASP A 218 26.16 12.20 -3.49
C ASP A 218 24.69 12.28 -3.07
N LEU A 219 24.37 12.38 -1.76
CA LEU A 219 22.98 12.54 -1.30
C LEU A 219 22.35 13.85 -1.79
N ILE A 220 23.10 14.96 -1.72
CA ILE A 220 22.67 16.26 -2.24
C ILE A 220 22.35 16.14 -3.74
N ARG A 221 23.22 15.48 -4.52
CA ARG A 221 22.99 15.24 -5.95
C ARG A 221 21.81 14.31 -6.21
N ILE A 222 21.64 13.23 -5.43
CA ILE A 222 20.55 12.25 -5.61
C ILE A 222 19.18 12.90 -5.35
N PHE A 223 19.03 13.59 -4.22
CA PHE A 223 17.71 14.06 -3.79
C PHE A 223 17.38 15.48 -4.26
N GLY A 224 18.40 16.31 -4.49
CA GLY A 224 18.26 17.75 -4.65
C GLY A 224 18.13 18.48 -3.31
N THR A 225 18.14 19.80 -3.39
CA THR A 225 18.03 20.75 -2.27
C THR A 225 16.87 21.71 -2.54
N GLN A 226 16.70 22.74 -1.72
CA GLN A 226 15.73 23.82 -2.02
C GLN A 226 16.13 24.66 -3.25
N GLU A 227 17.43 24.73 -3.56
CA GLU A 227 17.97 25.57 -4.65
C GLU A 227 18.42 24.76 -5.87
N ARG A 228 18.42 23.42 -5.79
CA ARG A 228 18.94 22.53 -6.83
C ARG A 228 18.05 21.32 -7.03
N GLU A 229 17.73 21.03 -8.29
CA GLU A 229 17.04 19.79 -8.68
C GLU A 229 17.94 18.56 -8.45
N GLY A 230 17.33 17.46 -7.97
CA GLY A 230 18.02 16.18 -7.87
C GLY A 230 18.33 15.59 -9.24
N GLU A 231 19.49 14.96 -9.38
CA GLU A 231 19.98 14.38 -10.64
C GLU A 231 19.44 12.96 -10.89
N ILE A 232 18.75 12.38 -9.91
CA ILE A 232 18.20 11.03 -9.97
C ILE A 232 16.67 11.05 -9.98
N ILE A 233 16.11 10.33 -10.95
CA ILE A 233 14.69 10.08 -11.11
C ILE A 233 14.38 8.70 -10.51
N PHE A 234 13.53 8.70 -9.49
CA PHE A 234 12.91 7.49 -8.97
C PHE A 234 11.56 7.30 -9.65
N PHE A 235 11.28 6.11 -10.17
CA PHE A 235 9.99 5.79 -10.78
C PHE A 235 9.06 5.12 -9.78
N ASP A 236 7.77 5.14 -10.08
CA ASP A 236 6.78 4.30 -9.40
C ASP A 236 7.17 2.84 -9.55
N ALA A 237 7.02 2.06 -8.47
CA ALA A 237 7.23 0.62 -8.53
C ALA A 237 5.90 -0.11 -8.73
N TYR A 238 5.87 -0.97 -9.74
CA TYR A 238 4.70 -1.75 -10.13
C TYR A 238 4.96 -3.25 -9.92
N PRO A 239 3.89 -4.05 -9.67
CA PRO A 239 4.01 -5.49 -9.67
C PRO A 239 4.45 -5.98 -11.06
N CYS A 240 5.34 -6.96 -11.08
CA CYS A 240 5.87 -7.57 -12.31
C CYS A 240 5.67 -9.09 -12.36
N ASP A 241 4.83 -9.60 -11.45
CA ASP A 241 4.44 -11.00 -11.32
C ASP A 241 3.04 -11.04 -10.68
N LYS A 242 2.56 -12.23 -10.31
CA LYS A 242 1.28 -12.45 -9.64
C LYS A 242 1.07 -11.52 -8.44
N ILE A 243 -0.05 -10.81 -8.46
CA ILE A 243 -0.49 -9.96 -7.36
C ILE A 243 -1.26 -10.82 -6.35
N THR A 244 -0.84 -10.79 -5.09
CA THR A 244 -1.54 -11.49 -4.01
C THR A 244 -1.98 -10.49 -2.95
N LEU A 245 -3.28 -10.20 -2.95
CA LEU A 245 -3.91 -9.40 -1.90
C LEU A 245 -4.43 -10.30 -0.77
N LYS A 246 -4.31 -9.82 0.47
CA LYS A 246 -4.85 -10.45 1.68
C LYS A 246 -5.60 -9.45 2.54
N ILE A 247 -6.61 -9.95 3.24
CA ILE A 247 -7.27 -9.19 4.31
C ILE A 247 -6.47 -9.40 5.59
N ASP A 248 -6.11 -8.29 6.22
CA ASP A 248 -5.57 -8.26 7.58
C ASP A 248 -6.51 -7.46 8.49
N VAL A 249 -6.28 -7.51 9.80
CA VAL A 249 -7.13 -6.87 10.80
C VAL A 249 -6.31 -5.97 11.72
N MET A 250 -6.83 -4.78 12.00
CA MET A 250 -6.30 -3.93 13.06
C MET A 250 -7.37 -3.63 14.11
N ASN A 251 -6.96 -3.52 15.36
CA ASN A 251 -7.83 -3.16 16.48
C ASN A 251 -7.33 -1.85 17.08
N PRO A 252 -7.97 -0.69 16.84
CA PRO A 252 -7.64 0.52 17.56
C PRO A 252 -8.10 0.37 19.03
N HIS A 253 -7.18 0.60 19.96
CA HIS A 253 -7.43 0.44 21.39
C HIS A 253 -8.19 1.62 22.02
N TYR A 254 -8.09 2.84 21.45
CA TYR A 254 -8.71 4.06 22.00
C TYR A 254 -9.79 4.61 21.06
N LYS A 255 -10.83 3.83 20.79
CA LYS A 255 -11.88 4.21 19.84
C LYS A 255 -12.58 5.49 20.28
N ASN A 256 -12.98 5.59 21.54
CA ASN A 256 -13.74 6.73 22.03
C ASN A 256 -12.90 8.00 22.05
N TYR A 257 -11.58 7.90 22.18
CA TYR A 257 -10.69 9.05 22.04
C TYR A 257 -10.60 9.57 20.60
N TYR A 258 -10.50 8.67 19.61
CA TYR A 258 -10.37 9.05 18.20
C TYR A 258 -11.70 9.42 17.52
N PHE A 259 -12.82 8.87 17.99
CA PHE A 259 -14.13 9.03 17.36
C PHE A 259 -15.16 9.76 18.24
N SER A 260 -14.81 10.16 19.46
CA SER A 260 -15.66 10.97 20.36
C SER A 260 -14.81 11.97 21.16
N THR A 261 -15.43 12.87 21.92
CA THR A 261 -14.73 13.84 22.78
C THR A 261 -14.35 13.29 24.16
N GLN A 262 -14.31 11.95 24.32
CA GLN A 262 -14.03 11.32 25.61
C GLN A 262 -12.52 11.08 25.79
N PRO A 263 -12.02 11.15 27.03
CA PRO A 263 -10.63 10.80 27.32
C PRO A 263 -10.33 9.33 26.96
N PRO A 264 -9.08 9.01 26.61
CA PRO A 264 -8.70 7.64 26.28
C PRO A 264 -8.91 6.73 27.49
N ALA A 265 -9.56 5.59 27.26
CA ALA A 265 -9.89 4.60 28.27
C ALA A 265 -9.38 3.22 27.82
N ASP A 266 -8.62 2.54 28.68
CA ASP A 266 -8.05 1.22 28.38
C ASP A 266 -9.09 0.09 28.35
N TRP A 267 -10.36 0.37 28.72
CA TRP A 267 -11.46 -0.60 28.73
C TRP A 267 -12.38 -0.50 27.49
N ASP A 268 -11.98 0.25 26.47
CA ASP A 268 -12.71 0.31 25.20
C ASP A 268 -12.74 -1.07 24.52
N GLN A 269 -13.93 -1.51 24.07
CA GLN A 269 -14.05 -2.77 23.35
C GLN A 269 -13.34 -2.67 21.98
N PRO A 270 -12.46 -3.64 21.63
CA PRO A 270 -11.74 -3.61 20.37
C PRO A 270 -12.71 -3.77 19.20
N ARG A 271 -12.57 -2.92 18.19
CA ARG A 271 -13.33 -3.02 16.93
C ARG A 271 -12.39 -3.52 15.84
N PRO A 272 -12.49 -4.80 15.42
CA PRO A 272 -11.78 -5.30 14.25
C PRO A 272 -12.06 -4.44 13.03
N LEU A 273 -11.00 -3.85 12.47
CA LEU A 273 -11.00 -3.11 11.23
C LEU A 273 -10.22 -3.92 10.18
N PRO A 274 -10.91 -4.74 9.36
CA PRO A 274 -10.32 -5.39 8.22
C PRO A 274 -9.72 -4.38 7.24
N PHE A 275 -8.58 -4.67 6.61
CA PHE A 275 -7.97 -3.85 5.57
C PHE A 275 -7.21 -4.72 4.57
N LEU A 276 -6.95 -4.20 3.36
CA LEU A 276 -6.18 -4.90 2.35
C LEU A 276 -4.68 -4.71 2.54
N THR A 277 -3.95 -5.78 2.28
CA THR A 277 -2.49 -5.84 2.27
C THR A 277 -2.03 -6.60 1.04
N VAL A 278 -0.80 -6.32 0.62
CA VAL A 278 -0.11 -7.06 -0.43
C VAL A 278 0.87 -8.04 0.24
N GLU A 279 0.88 -9.28 -0.22
CA GLU A 279 1.80 -10.34 0.22
C GLU A 279 2.42 -11.00 -1.02
N ASN A 280 3.61 -11.59 -0.91
CA ASN A 280 4.23 -12.43 -1.95
C ASN A 280 4.11 -11.91 -3.40
N THR A 281 4.22 -10.59 -3.59
CA THR A 281 4.07 -9.92 -4.89
C THR A 281 5.38 -9.25 -5.23
N LYS A 282 5.99 -9.58 -6.36
CA LYS A 282 7.27 -9.01 -6.78
C LYS A 282 7.06 -7.67 -7.49
N PHE A 283 7.76 -6.64 -7.02
CA PHE A 283 7.75 -5.30 -7.60
C PHE A 283 9.02 -5.04 -8.39
N ALA A 284 8.88 -4.31 -9.50
CA ALA A 284 10.00 -3.80 -10.29
C ALA A 284 10.24 -2.33 -9.95
N PHE A 285 11.49 -2.00 -9.62
CA PHE A 285 11.95 -0.66 -9.28
C PHE A 285 12.89 -0.18 -10.39
N TYR A 286 12.72 1.07 -10.80
CA TYR A 286 13.57 1.73 -11.79
C TYR A 286 14.13 3.02 -11.20
N VAL A 287 15.40 3.28 -11.49
CA VAL A 287 16.12 4.49 -11.11
C VAL A 287 16.90 4.97 -12.34
N ALA A 288 16.83 6.26 -12.66
CA ALA A 288 17.52 6.83 -13.81
C ALA A 288 18.30 8.10 -13.43
N GLY A 289 19.48 8.26 -14.00
CA GLY A 289 20.29 9.47 -13.93
C GLY A 289 21.19 9.59 -15.15
N LYS A 290 21.80 10.76 -15.38
CA LYS A 290 22.79 10.92 -16.46
C LYS A 290 24.16 10.36 -16.06
N ASP A 291 24.50 10.46 -14.78
CA ASP A 291 25.71 9.91 -14.17
C ASP A 291 25.47 8.45 -13.75
N GLU A 292 26.18 7.50 -14.37
CA GLU A 292 26.05 6.07 -14.09
C GLU A 292 26.46 5.71 -12.66
N THR A 293 27.54 6.31 -12.17
CA THR A 293 28.09 6.04 -10.83
C THR A 293 27.11 6.52 -9.77
N LEU A 294 26.57 7.74 -9.93
CA LEU A 294 25.56 8.27 -9.01
C LEU A 294 24.28 7.42 -9.04
N THR A 295 23.86 6.96 -10.22
CA THR A 295 22.68 6.09 -10.36
C THR A 295 22.87 4.76 -9.64
N LEU A 296 24.06 4.15 -9.73
CA LEU A 296 24.37 2.91 -9.00
C LEU A 296 24.37 3.12 -7.48
N LYS A 297 24.89 4.26 -6.99
CA LYS A 297 24.79 4.63 -5.57
C LYS A 297 23.34 4.79 -5.12
N ALA A 298 22.49 5.44 -5.93
CA ALA A 298 21.07 5.59 -5.63
C ALA A 298 20.33 4.24 -5.59
N VAL A 299 20.65 3.31 -6.50
CA VAL A 299 20.12 1.93 -6.47
C VAL A 299 20.53 1.20 -5.19
N LYS A 300 21.78 1.36 -4.76
CA LYS A 300 22.25 0.77 -3.50
C LYS A 300 21.46 1.32 -2.32
N CYS A 301 21.38 2.65 -2.17
CA CYS A 301 20.58 3.27 -1.11
C CYS A 301 19.11 2.82 -1.16
N ALA A 302 18.56 2.61 -2.37
CA ALA A 302 17.20 2.09 -2.54
C ALA A 302 17.03 0.68 -1.97
N LYS A 303 17.93 -0.25 -2.31
CA LYS A 303 17.90 -1.62 -1.79
C LYS A 303 18.07 -1.65 -0.27
N ASP A 304 19.01 -0.88 0.26
CA ASP A 304 19.31 -0.87 1.69
C ASP A 304 18.15 -0.26 2.49
N ALA A 305 17.58 0.87 2.06
CA ALA A 305 16.43 1.50 2.70
C ALA A 305 15.19 0.60 2.70
N LEU A 306 14.91 -0.08 1.58
CA LEU A 306 13.80 -1.02 1.46
C LEU A 306 13.98 -2.27 2.35
N LYS A 307 15.23 -2.69 2.58
CA LYS A 307 15.57 -3.84 3.43
C LYS A 307 15.53 -3.52 4.92
N GLU A 308 16.05 -2.36 5.32
CA GLU A 308 16.24 -2.01 6.74
C GLU A 308 15.05 -1.26 7.32
N HIS A 309 14.39 -0.40 6.54
CA HIS A 309 13.36 0.51 7.04
C HIS A 309 11.96 0.23 6.47
N GLY A 310 11.91 -0.30 5.24
CA GLY A 310 10.68 -0.67 4.55
C GLY A 310 9.84 0.52 4.08
N VAL A 311 8.83 0.23 3.25
CA VAL A 311 7.98 1.24 2.60
C VAL A 311 6.49 1.01 2.86
N GLY A 312 5.76 2.09 3.04
CA GLY A 312 4.32 2.07 3.30
C GLY A 312 3.99 2.35 4.77
N ALA A 313 2.81 1.93 5.20
CA ALA A 313 2.36 2.12 6.57
C ALA A 313 2.75 0.94 7.47
N LYS A 314 2.83 1.20 8.77
CA LYS A 314 3.10 0.19 9.82
C LYS A 314 4.47 -0.50 9.71
N THR A 315 5.48 0.21 9.20
CA THR A 315 6.86 -0.30 9.08
C THR A 315 7.46 -0.69 10.42
N SER A 316 7.14 0.03 11.50
CA SER A 316 7.54 -0.33 12.88
C SER A 316 7.00 -1.67 13.36
N LEU A 317 5.94 -2.19 12.73
CA LEU A 317 5.36 -3.51 13.01
C LEU A 317 5.86 -4.58 12.01
N GLY A 318 6.88 -4.26 11.20
CA GLY A 318 7.47 -5.16 10.21
C GLY A 318 6.78 -5.16 8.84
N TYR A 319 5.81 -4.28 8.59
CA TYR A 319 5.19 -4.16 7.26
C TYR A 319 6.15 -3.50 6.27
N GLY A 320 6.10 -3.92 5.01
CA GLY A 320 6.80 -3.19 3.95
C GLY A 320 8.31 -3.32 3.93
N ILE A 321 8.90 -4.22 4.71
CA ILE A 321 10.28 -4.67 4.52
C ILE A 321 10.35 -5.51 3.24
N PHE A 322 11.32 -5.23 2.37
CA PHE A 322 11.53 -5.97 1.12
C PHE A 322 12.80 -6.82 1.18
N THR A 323 12.75 -7.95 0.46
CA THR A 323 13.86 -8.88 0.30
C THR A 323 13.96 -9.37 -1.15
N ASP A 324 14.93 -10.26 -1.40
CA ASP A 324 15.19 -10.92 -2.69
C ASP A 324 15.46 -9.94 -3.85
N PHE A 325 16.47 -9.08 -3.64
CA PHE A 325 16.88 -7.99 -4.54
C PHE A 325 17.88 -8.36 -5.63
#